data_AF-A0A7C0U1E2-F1
#
_entry.id   AF-A0A7C0U1E2-F1
#
_cell.length_a   1.000
_cell.length_b   1.000
_cell.length_c   1.000
_cell.angle_alpha   90.00
_cell.angle_beta   90.00
_cell.angle_gamma   90.00
#
_symmetry.space_group_name_H-M   'P 1'
#
loop_
_entity.id
_entity.type
_entity.pdbx_description
1 polymer ?
#
loop_
_entity_poly.entity_id
_entity_poly.type
_entity_poly.pdbx_seq_one_letter_code
_entity_poly.pdbx_strand_id
1 'polypeptide(L)'
;MLDKLKKEREGINMSDVKTWDWDTREKLVTNVNEWIMKFPQVHEFVVSEDGEKIAAVVKTENETYTVCVNGETWESEFDKAWSLKFAPDGRLVVIVSEMGEWTVAVDGQTWEDKFEYVWDLKFSPNGKKIGVKVRQGGLYKVCIDGQSWENGFFDMREFIFSPDGRKVAATVQVEAMPEGDIFKFAEGLWTVAVDGKPWSKRFMNVWGIDFSFDANLIAAEVRFDPERYTIAINEKTWPETYSWVWAPVFKPNSTKVVAPVKKEKW
;
A
#
# COMPACT_ATOMS: atom_id res chain seq x y z
N MET A 1 4.56 26.91 23.25
CA MET A 1 4.61 25.43 23.29
C MET A 1 3.44 24.83 22.51
N LEU A 2 2.23 25.39 22.63
CA LEU A 2 1.08 25.07 21.78
C LEU A 2 1.26 25.42 20.28
N ASP A 3 2.03 26.47 19.94
CA ASP A 3 2.36 26.77 18.54
C ASP A 3 3.40 25.84 17.91
N LYS A 4 4.17 25.10 18.71
CA LYS A 4 5.08 24.05 18.21
C LYS A 4 4.34 22.75 17.90
N LEU A 5 3.23 22.49 18.59
CA LEU A 5 2.38 21.31 18.34
C LEU A 5 1.48 21.45 17.09
N LYS A 6 1.31 22.67 16.55
CA LYS A 6 0.58 22.88 15.28
C LYS A 6 1.37 22.47 14.03
N LYS A 7 2.70 22.32 14.13
CA LYS A 7 3.57 21.97 12.99
C LYS A 7 3.88 20.48 12.86
N GLU A 8 3.49 19.65 13.84
CA GLU A 8 3.78 18.21 13.84
C GLU A 8 2.62 17.35 13.28
N ARG A 9 1.58 18.00 12.71
CA ARG A 9 0.42 17.36 12.07
C ARG A 9 0.33 17.60 10.55
N GLU A 10 1.44 17.87 9.88
CA GLU A 10 1.49 18.08 8.41
C GLU A 10 1.37 16.77 7.58
N GLY A 11 0.76 15.72 8.14
CA GLY A 11 0.30 14.53 7.42
C GLY A 11 -1.21 14.53 7.16
N ILE A 12 -1.96 15.43 7.80
CA ILE A 12 -3.36 15.70 7.49
C ILE A 12 -3.36 16.95 6.63
N ASN A 13 -3.97 16.89 5.45
CA ASN A 13 -4.20 18.07 4.64
C ASN A 13 -5.13 19.01 5.40
N MET A 14 -4.55 19.97 6.14
CA MET A 14 -5.27 20.88 7.04
C MET A 14 -6.32 21.77 6.34
N SER A 15 -6.40 21.76 5.01
CA SER A 15 -7.49 22.38 4.26
C SER A 15 -8.84 21.72 4.54
N ASP A 16 -8.85 20.41 4.79
CA ASP A 16 -10.07 19.59 4.72
C ASP A 16 -10.77 19.51 6.08
N VAL A 17 -10.02 19.62 7.19
CA VAL A 17 -10.59 19.71 8.56
C VAL A 17 -11.49 20.94 8.76
N LYS A 18 -11.31 21.99 7.95
CA LYS A 18 -12.13 23.20 8.01
C LYS A 18 -13.53 23.01 7.44
N THR A 19 -13.76 21.99 6.61
CA THR A 19 -15.08 21.71 6.05
C THR A 19 -15.87 20.70 6.88
N TRP A 20 -15.28 20.19 7.96
CA TRP A 20 -15.94 19.25 8.87
C TRP A 20 -16.96 19.99 9.72
N ASP A 21 -18.10 19.34 9.95
CA ASP A 21 -19.11 19.82 10.88
C ASP A 21 -18.66 19.57 12.33
N TRP A 22 -18.25 20.64 13.00
CA TRP A 22 -17.88 20.62 14.42
C TRP A 22 -19.01 21.10 15.33
N ASP A 23 -20.12 21.58 14.76
CA ASP A 23 -21.22 22.20 15.50
C ASP A 23 -22.31 21.18 15.84
N THR A 24 -22.53 20.19 14.96
CA THR A 24 -23.49 19.12 15.21
C THR A 24 -22.96 18.16 16.28
N ARG A 25 -23.63 18.17 17.44
CA ARG A 25 -23.24 17.33 18.60
C ARG A 25 -23.40 15.84 18.34
N GLU A 26 -24.46 15.46 17.64
CA GLU A 26 -24.77 14.07 17.29
C GLU A 26 -25.56 14.06 15.98
N LYS A 27 -25.21 13.12 15.09
CA LYS A 27 -25.86 12.93 13.80
C LYS A 27 -26.00 11.45 13.52
N LEU A 28 -27.22 11.02 13.18
CA LEU A 28 -27.43 9.67 12.65
C LEU A 28 -27.02 9.66 11.17
N VAL A 29 -25.96 8.92 10.85
CA VAL A 29 -25.47 8.77 9.47
C VAL A 29 -26.28 7.71 8.73
N THR A 30 -26.40 6.51 9.32
CA THR A 30 -27.19 5.40 8.78
C THR A 30 -27.45 4.34 9.86
N ASN A 31 -28.46 3.48 9.65
CA ASN A 31 -28.78 2.38 10.55
C ASN A 31 -28.19 1.05 10.05
N VAL A 32 -27.00 0.69 10.49
CA VAL A 32 -26.30 -0.53 10.05
C VAL A 32 -27.03 -1.84 10.39
N ASN A 33 -27.91 -1.84 11.40
CA ASN A 33 -28.71 -3.03 11.72
C ASN A 33 -29.69 -3.38 10.60
N GLU A 34 -30.21 -2.39 9.86
CA GLU A 34 -31.07 -2.64 8.70
C GLU A 34 -30.32 -3.40 7.62
N TRP A 35 -29.02 -3.14 7.45
CA TRP A 35 -28.20 -3.82 6.45
C TRP A 35 -27.94 -5.27 6.86
N ILE A 36 -27.63 -5.49 8.14
CA ILE A 36 -27.41 -6.83 8.71
C ILE A 36 -28.67 -7.69 8.57
N MET A 37 -29.86 -7.10 8.68
CA MET A 37 -31.13 -7.81 8.46
C MET A 37 -31.46 -7.99 6.97
N LYS A 38 -31.07 -7.03 6.12
CA LYS A 38 -31.40 -7.02 4.68
C LYS A 38 -30.50 -7.93 3.85
N PHE A 39 -29.20 -7.97 4.12
CA PHE A 39 -28.23 -8.68 3.28
C PHE A 39 -27.84 -10.03 3.90
N PRO A 40 -27.71 -11.11 3.09
CA PRO A 40 -27.21 -12.40 3.56
C PRO A 40 -25.85 -12.33 4.28
N GLN A 41 -24.99 -11.41 3.85
CA GLN A 41 -23.69 -11.17 4.46
C GLN A 41 -23.33 -9.68 4.36
N VAL A 42 -22.80 -9.15 5.45
CA VAL A 42 -22.20 -7.82 5.53
C VAL A 42 -20.76 -7.99 6.03
N HIS A 43 -19.79 -7.49 5.28
CA HIS A 43 -18.38 -7.51 5.66
C HIS A 43 -18.07 -6.36 6.63
N GLU A 44 -16.80 -6.16 6.95
CA GLU A 44 -16.34 -5.07 7.83
C GLU A 44 -16.81 -3.70 7.32
N PHE A 45 -17.34 -2.89 8.23
CA PHE A 45 -17.72 -1.52 7.97
C PHE A 45 -16.48 -0.63 7.91
N VAL A 46 -16.44 0.28 6.95
CA VAL A 46 -15.45 1.36 6.87
C VAL A 46 -16.15 2.70 6.97
N VAL A 47 -15.46 3.67 7.56
CA VAL A 47 -16.00 5.02 7.81
C VAL A 47 -15.11 6.04 7.11
N SER A 48 -15.71 7.05 6.48
CA SER A 48 -14.99 8.16 5.88
C SER A 48 -14.32 9.03 6.95
N GLU A 49 -13.28 9.78 6.56
CA GLU A 49 -12.50 10.57 7.51
C GLU A 49 -13.33 11.66 8.22
N ASP A 50 -14.29 12.24 7.51
CA ASP A 50 -15.25 13.23 8.03
C ASP A 50 -16.40 12.61 8.84
N GLY A 51 -16.50 11.27 8.90
CA GLY A 51 -17.57 10.55 9.60
C GLY A 51 -18.94 10.57 8.91
N GLU A 52 -19.06 11.15 7.71
CA GLU A 52 -20.33 11.35 7.01
C GLU A 52 -20.79 10.13 6.18
N LYS A 53 -19.90 9.16 5.97
CA LYS A 53 -20.19 7.94 5.22
C LYS A 53 -19.73 6.70 5.96
N ILE A 54 -20.61 5.71 6.00
CA ILE A 54 -20.30 4.33 6.38
C ILE A 54 -20.49 3.49 5.12
N ALA A 55 -19.58 2.57 4.86
CA ALA A 55 -19.68 1.63 3.76
C ALA A 55 -19.32 0.21 4.17
N ALA A 56 -19.85 -0.78 3.46
CA ALA A 56 -19.47 -2.19 3.60
C ALA A 56 -19.62 -2.92 2.27
N VAL A 57 -18.81 -3.97 2.08
CA VAL A 57 -19.11 -4.97 1.05
C VAL A 57 -20.27 -5.83 1.57
N VAL A 58 -21.31 -5.99 0.75
CA VAL A 58 -22.49 -6.79 1.06
C VAL A 58 -22.70 -7.85 -0.01
N LYS A 59 -23.21 -9.01 0.39
CA LYS A 59 -23.62 -10.05 -0.54
C LYS A 59 -25.06 -9.80 -0.98
N THR A 60 -25.34 -9.93 -2.28
CA THR A 60 -26.68 -9.78 -2.85
C THR A 60 -27.44 -11.10 -2.82
N GLU A 61 -28.73 -11.07 -3.17
CA GLU A 61 -29.53 -12.29 -3.36
C GLU A 61 -29.06 -13.14 -4.56
N ASN A 62 -28.33 -12.54 -5.50
CA ASN A 62 -27.79 -13.21 -6.69
C ASN A 62 -26.45 -13.93 -6.42
N GLU A 63 -26.05 -14.07 -5.16
CA GLU A 63 -24.77 -14.65 -4.75
C GLU A 63 -23.54 -13.86 -5.24
N THR A 64 -23.73 -12.61 -5.64
CA THR A 64 -22.67 -11.64 -5.99
C THR A 64 -22.39 -10.69 -4.82
N TYR A 65 -21.39 -9.82 -4.96
CA TYR A 65 -21.03 -8.81 -3.98
C TYR A 65 -21.16 -7.41 -4.58
N THR A 66 -21.63 -6.47 -3.78
CA THR A 66 -21.64 -5.03 -4.10
C THR A 66 -21.21 -4.22 -2.88
N VAL A 67 -21.03 -2.92 -3.05
CA VAL A 67 -20.73 -2.01 -1.94
C VAL A 67 -22.00 -1.26 -1.57
N CYS A 68 -22.34 -1.29 -0.28
CA CYS A 68 -23.40 -0.47 0.30
C CYS A 68 -22.77 0.74 0.99
N VAL A 69 -23.28 1.94 0.72
CA VAL A 69 -22.87 3.22 1.30
C VAL A 69 -24.10 3.89 1.88
N ASN A 70 -24.10 4.16 3.18
CA ASN A 70 -25.22 4.80 3.91
C ASN A 70 -26.63 4.17 3.66
N GLY A 71 -26.70 2.93 3.19
CA GLY A 71 -27.92 2.15 2.97
C GLY A 71 -28.24 1.90 1.51
N GLU A 72 -27.52 2.56 0.61
CA GLU A 72 -27.67 2.47 -0.84
C GLU A 72 -26.56 1.60 -1.42
N THR A 73 -26.90 0.67 -2.31
CA THR A 73 -25.91 -0.19 -2.99
C THR A 73 -25.46 0.45 -4.30
N TRP A 74 -24.22 0.20 -4.69
CA TRP A 74 -23.80 0.44 -6.07
C TRP A 74 -24.65 -0.38 -7.05
N GLU A 75 -24.78 0.12 -8.28
CA GLU A 75 -25.44 -0.61 -9.37
C GLU A 75 -24.58 -1.79 -9.85
N SER A 76 -23.26 -1.70 -9.69
CA SER A 76 -22.32 -2.75 -10.07
C SER A 76 -22.29 -3.89 -9.06
N GLU A 77 -22.25 -5.11 -9.58
CA GLU A 77 -22.08 -6.34 -8.83
C GLU A 77 -20.82 -7.08 -9.30
N PHE A 78 -20.19 -7.82 -8.39
CA PHE A 78 -18.90 -8.46 -8.60
C PHE A 78 -18.92 -9.89 -8.06
N ASP A 79 -18.10 -10.78 -8.62
CA ASP A 79 -17.93 -12.15 -8.11
C ASP A 79 -17.31 -12.14 -6.71
N LYS A 80 -16.42 -11.18 -6.46
CA LYS A 80 -15.72 -10.96 -5.19
C LYS A 80 -15.41 -9.48 -5.02
N ALA A 81 -15.40 -9.02 -3.77
CA ALA A 81 -14.95 -7.67 -3.41
C ALA A 81 -14.26 -7.69 -2.05
N TRP A 82 -13.11 -7.03 -1.93
CA TRP A 82 -12.36 -6.93 -0.66
C TRP A 82 -11.49 -5.68 -0.56
N SER A 83 -10.91 -5.47 0.62
CA SER A 83 -10.04 -4.31 0.91
C SER A 83 -10.73 -2.97 0.58
N LEU A 84 -12.03 -2.89 0.88
CA LEU A 84 -12.81 -1.65 0.80
C LEU A 84 -12.22 -0.62 1.76
N LYS A 85 -11.90 0.59 1.28
CA LYS A 85 -11.34 1.68 2.08
C LYS A 85 -11.75 3.04 1.51
N PHE A 86 -11.95 4.01 2.37
CA PHE A 86 -11.99 5.41 1.95
C PHE A 86 -10.56 5.93 1.73
N ALA A 87 -10.35 6.61 0.62
CA ALA A 87 -9.17 7.43 0.40
C ALA A 87 -9.27 8.72 1.24
N PRO A 88 -8.14 9.37 1.57
CA PRO A 88 -8.13 10.65 2.27
C PRO A 88 -8.95 11.77 1.58
N ASP A 89 -9.17 11.66 0.27
CA ASP A 89 -10.01 12.61 -0.48
C ASP A 89 -11.51 12.21 -0.52
N GLY A 90 -11.91 11.20 0.24
CA GLY A 90 -13.30 10.76 0.41
C GLY A 90 -13.81 9.80 -0.65
N ARG A 91 -13.01 9.45 -1.67
CA ARG A 91 -13.35 8.39 -2.64
C ARG A 91 -13.39 7.03 -1.97
N LEU A 92 -14.37 6.20 -2.32
CA LEU A 92 -14.48 4.83 -1.82
C LEU A 92 -13.88 3.86 -2.82
N VAL A 93 -12.87 3.10 -2.39
CA VAL A 93 -12.07 2.24 -3.28
C VAL A 93 -12.08 0.80 -2.79
N VAL A 94 -12.25 -0.15 -3.72
CA VAL A 94 -12.35 -1.58 -3.43
C VAL A 94 -11.66 -2.40 -4.52
N ILE A 95 -11.03 -3.51 -4.14
CA ILE A 95 -10.54 -4.49 -5.11
C ILE A 95 -11.67 -5.45 -5.41
N VAL A 96 -11.98 -5.64 -6.69
CA VAL A 96 -13.11 -6.43 -7.17
C VAL A 96 -12.68 -7.46 -8.20
N SER A 97 -13.47 -8.53 -8.33
CA SER A 97 -13.32 -9.51 -9.39
C SER A 97 -14.59 -9.65 -10.22
N GLU A 98 -14.42 -9.78 -11.53
CA GLU A 98 -15.48 -10.00 -12.51
C GLU A 98 -15.00 -11.05 -13.51
N MET A 99 -15.76 -12.13 -13.69
CA MET A 99 -15.45 -13.26 -14.56
C MET A 99 -14.06 -13.88 -14.27
N GLY A 100 -13.64 -13.87 -13.00
CA GLY A 100 -12.36 -14.42 -12.56
C GLY A 100 -11.14 -13.50 -12.76
N GLU A 101 -11.31 -12.32 -13.35
CA GLU A 101 -10.25 -11.31 -13.44
C GLU A 101 -10.40 -10.25 -12.35
N TRP A 102 -9.31 -9.64 -11.93
CA TRP A 102 -9.26 -8.68 -10.83
C TRP A 102 -9.03 -7.25 -11.32
N THR A 103 -9.66 -6.28 -10.67
CA THR A 103 -9.41 -4.86 -10.90
C THR A 103 -9.74 -4.03 -9.64
N VAL A 104 -9.65 -2.71 -9.75
CA VAL A 104 -10.04 -1.76 -8.69
C VAL A 104 -11.30 -1.02 -9.15
N ALA A 105 -12.27 -0.90 -8.25
CA ALA A 105 -13.41 0.01 -8.42
C ALA A 105 -13.27 1.23 -7.50
N VAL A 106 -13.55 2.41 -8.06
CA VAL A 106 -13.54 3.71 -7.40
C VAL A 106 -14.94 4.30 -7.52
N ASP A 107 -15.64 4.48 -6.41
CA ASP A 107 -17.01 5.01 -6.36
C ASP A 107 -17.96 4.31 -7.35
N GLY A 108 -17.87 2.98 -7.44
CA GLY A 108 -18.70 2.16 -8.34
C GLY A 108 -18.14 1.97 -9.75
N GLN A 109 -17.10 2.69 -10.16
CA GLN A 109 -16.52 2.58 -11.50
C GLN A 109 -15.23 1.77 -11.49
N THR A 110 -15.14 0.74 -12.33
CA THR A 110 -13.91 -0.08 -12.44
C THR A 110 -12.86 0.59 -13.33
N TRP A 111 -11.59 0.31 -13.05
CA TRP A 111 -10.53 0.58 -14.03
C TRP A 111 -10.74 -0.26 -15.29
N GLU A 112 -10.26 0.25 -16.43
CA GLU A 112 -10.32 -0.44 -17.73
C GLU A 112 -9.47 -1.72 -17.72
N ASP A 113 -8.28 -1.65 -17.12
CA ASP A 113 -7.37 -2.79 -17.04
C ASP A 113 -7.85 -3.85 -16.03
N LYS A 114 -7.72 -5.11 -16.43
CA LYS A 114 -7.97 -6.30 -15.61
C LYS A 114 -6.66 -7.09 -15.44
N PHE A 115 -6.55 -7.80 -14.33
CA PHE A 115 -5.33 -8.49 -13.90
C PHE A 115 -5.61 -9.91 -13.42
N GLU A 116 -4.59 -10.76 -13.42
CA GLU A 116 -4.69 -12.12 -12.85
C GLU A 116 -4.97 -12.06 -11.34
N TYR A 117 -4.41 -11.05 -10.66
CA TYR A 117 -4.64 -10.80 -9.25
C TYR A 117 -4.32 -9.35 -8.88
N VAL A 118 -5.05 -8.80 -7.90
CA VAL A 118 -4.83 -7.44 -7.36
C VAL A 118 -4.86 -7.49 -5.83
N TRP A 119 -3.90 -6.86 -5.16
CA TRP A 119 -3.80 -6.82 -3.69
C TRP A 119 -2.97 -5.62 -3.20
N ASP A 120 -2.83 -5.50 -1.86
CA ASP A 120 -2.04 -4.45 -1.19
C ASP A 120 -2.45 -3.03 -1.58
N LEU A 121 -3.75 -2.72 -1.52
CA LEU A 121 -4.27 -1.38 -1.83
C LEU A 121 -3.79 -0.33 -0.84
N LYS A 122 -3.17 0.73 -1.39
CA LYS A 122 -2.61 1.89 -0.68
C LYS A 122 -2.95 3.20 -1.39
N PHE A 123 -2.99 4.28 -0.63
CA PHE A 123 -3.13 5.63 -1.16
C PHE A 123 -1.81 6.39 -1.06
N SER A 124 -1.58 7.34 -1.96
CA SER A 124 -0.51 8.32 -1.75
C SER A 124 -0.79 9.17 -0.50
N PRO A 125 0.22 9.79 0.12
CA PRO A 125 0.03 10.56 1.36
C PRO A 125 -1.02 11.69 1.25
N ASN A 126 -1.17 12.27 0.06
CA ASN A 126 -2.17 13.29 -0.24
C ASN A 126 -3.54 12.73 -0.69
N GLY A 127 -3.73 11.41 -0.67
CA GLY A 127 -4.96 10.71 -1.08
C GLY A 127 -5.26 10.69 -2.57
N LYS A 128 -4.49 11.41 -3.41
CA LYS A 128 -4.84 11.61 -4.83
C LYS A 128 -4.60 10.40 -5.71
N LYS A 129 -3.65 9.54 -5.36
CA LYS A 129 -3.29 8.35 -6.14
C LYS A 129 -3.67 7.08 -5.41
N ILE A 130 -4.10 6.10 -6.18
CA ILE A 130 -4.43 4.74 -5.73
C ILE A 130 -3.35 3.82 -6.28
N GLY A 131 -2.64 3.13 -5.39
CA GLY A 131 -1.66 2.12 -5.75
C GLY A 131 -2.10 0.73 -5.31
N VAL A 132 -1.87 -0.26 -6.17
CA VAL A 132 -2.05 -1.68 -5.88
C VAL A 132 -0.89 -2.48 -6.43
N LYS A 133 -0.65 -3.66 -5.86
CA LYS A 133 0.13 -4.69 -6.52
C LYS A 133 -0.77 -5.48 -7.45
N VAL A 134 -0.23 -5.82 -8.61
CA VAL A 134 -0.92 -6.63 -9.61
C VAL A 134 -0.04 -7.78 -10.08
N ARG A 135 -0.69 -8.87 -10.49
CA ARG A 135 -0.06 -9.95 -11.24
C ARG A 135 -0.60 -9.93 -12.67
N GLN A 136 0.31 -9.88 -13.64
CA GLN A 136 -0.01 -9.79 -15.05
C GLN A 136 1.08 -10.48 -15.87
N GLY A 137 0.69 -11.44 -16.72
CA GLY A 137 1.63 -12.23 -17.51
C GLY A 137 2.57 -13.05 -16.62
N GLY A 138 2.08 -13.53 -15.47
CA GLY A 138 2.88 -14.23 -14.48
C GLY A 138 3.88 -13.40 -13.69
N LEU A 139 3.98 -12.08 -13.93
CA LEU A 139 4.90 -11.16 -13.26
C LEU A 139 4.17 -10.20 -12.31
N TYR A 140 4.90 -9.74 -11.30
CA TYR A 140 4.46 -8.78 -10.28
C TYR A 140 4.79 -7.36 -10.70
N LYS A 141 3.82 -6.45 -10.59
CA LYS A 141 3.95 -5.02 -10.90
C LYS A 141 3.24 -4.19 -9.85
N VAL A 142 3.62 -2.91 -9.75
CA VAL A 142 2.76 -1.91 -9.11
C VAL A 142 1.93 -1.23 -10.18
N CYS A 143 0.64 -1.06 -9.92
CA CYS A 143 -0.29 -0.32 -10.75
C CYS A 143 -0.79 0.91 -9.99
N ILE A 144 -0.64 2.09 -10.59
CA ILE A 144 -1.01 3.37 -10.03
C ILE A 144 -2.09 3.98 -10.90
N ASP A 145 -3.29 4.21 -10.34
CA ASP A 145 -4.44 4.79 -11.04
C ASP A 145 -4.74 4.10 -12.39
N GLY A 146 -4.73 2.76 -12.39
CA GLY A 146 -4.94 1.94 -13.59
C GLY A 146 -3.72 1.80 -14.50
N GLN A 147 -2.58 2.43 -14.19
CA GLN A 147 -1.36 2.34 -15.00
C GLN A 147 -0.31 1.48 -14.32
N SER A 148 -0.05 0.30 -14.88
CA SER A 148 1.00 -0.60 -14.41
C SER A 148 2.40 -0.12 -14.79
N TRP A 149 3.38 -0.36 -13.92
CA TRP A 149 4.78 -0.24 -14.28
C TRP A 149 5.10 -1.04 -15.55
N GLU A 150 5.96 -0.47 -16.41
CA GLU A 150 6.40 -1.12 -17.65
C GLU A 150 7.12 -2.45 -17.36
N ASN A 151 8.04 -2.42 -16.37
CA ASN A 151 8.78 -3.59 -15.94
C ASN A 151 7.97 -4.45 -14.97
N GLY A 152 7.95 -5.76 -15.21
CA GLY A 152 7.48 -6.77 -14.25
C GLY A 152 8.63 -7.47 -13.53
N PHE A 153 8.33 -8.02 -12.35
CA PHE A 153 9.27 -8.70 -11.49
C PHE A 153 8.78 -10.11 -11.14
N PHE A 154 9.68 -11.01 -10.73
CA PHE A 154 9.33 -12.39 -10.42
C PHE A 154 8.65 -12.55 -9.06
N ASP A 155 8.88 -11.59 -8.16
CA ASP A 155 8.23 -11.49 -6.86
C ASP A 155 8.30 -10.04 -6.34
N MET A 156 7.44 -9.68 -5.39
CA MET A 156 7.36 -8.36 -4.78
C MET A 156 6.81 -8.44 -3.35
N ARG A 157 7.51 -7.85 -2.36
CA ARG A 157 7.09 -7.92 -0.95
C ARG A 157 6.33 -6.72 -0.46
N GLU A 158 6.88 -5.52 -0.53
CA GLU A 158 6.21 -4.28 -0.14
C GLU A 158 6.39 -3.21 -1.23
N PHE A 159 5.45 -2.28 -1.30
CA PHE A 159 5.65 -1.00 -1.97
C PHE A 159 5.20 0.16 -1.08
N ILE A 160 5.82 1.32 -1.28
CA ILE A 160 5.50 2.57 -0.59
C ILE A 160 5.47 3.74 -1.58
N PHE A 161 4.62 4.73 -1.30
CA PHE A 161 4.69 6.03 -1.97
C PHE A 161 5.76 6.91 -1.30
N SER A 162 6.39 7.79 -2.09
CA SER A 162 7.19 8.89 -1.54
C SER A 162 6.32 9.88 -0.76
N PRO A 163 6.89 10.68 0.16
CA PRO A 163 6.13 11.64 0.97
C PRO A 163 5.32 12.66 0.14
N ASP A 164 5.82 13.03 -1.04
CA ASP A 164 5.13 13.92 -1.98
C ASP A 164 4.15 13.19 -2.92
N GLY A 165 4.04 11.86 -2.82
CA GLY A 165 3.19 11.01 -3.65
C GLY A 165 3.63 10.89 -5.12
N ARG A 166 4.81 11.39 -5.48
CA ARG A 166 5.26 11.43 -6.89
C ARG A 166 5.94 10.15 -7.35
N LYS A 167 6.67 9.49 -6.45
CA LYS A 167 7.41 8.26 -6.72
C LYS A 167 6.83 7.09 -5.93
N VAL A 168 7.09 5.89 -6.41
CA VAL A 168 6.75 4.64 -5.74
C VAL A 168 7.98 3.76 -5.70
N ALA A 169 8.30 3.19 -4.55
CA ALA A 169 9.36 2.21 -4.40
C ALA A 169 8.77 0.85 -4.01
N ALA A 170 9.39 -0.23 -4.48
CA ALA A 170 9.04 -1.59 -4.09
C ALA A 170 10.27 -2.47 -3.92
N THR A 171 10.21 -3.43 -3.00
CA THR A 171 11.20 -4.50 -2.87
C THR A 171 10.83 -5.62 -3.83
N VAL A 172 11.71 -5.97 -4.76
CA VAL A 172 11.41 -6.84 -5.89
C VAL A 172 12.46 -7.92 -6.10
N GLN A 173 12.02 -9.08 -6.60
CA GLN A 173 12.91 -10.13 -7.09
C GLN A 173 13.06 -9.97 -8.61
N VAL A 174 14.28 -9.74 -9.08
CA VAL A 174 14.56 -9.40 -10.48
C VAL A 174 14.88 -10.59 -11.36
N GLU A 175 15.04 -11.77 -10.77
CA GLU A 175 15.40 -12.99 -11.50
C GLU A 175 14.64 -14.19 -10.95
N ALA A 176 14.26 -15.11 -11.84
CA ALA A 176 13.58 -16.35 -11.46
C ALA A 176 14.47 -17.20 -10.56
N MET A 177 13.85 -17.87 -9.60
CA MET A 177 14.50 -18.85 -8.74
C MET A 177 13.67 -20.12 -8.74
N PRO A 178 14.21 -21.26 -9.21
CA PRO A 178 13.55 -22.55 -9.04
C PRO A 178 13.30 -22.85 -7.56
N GLU A 179 12.20 -23.54 -7.27
CA GLU A 179 11.85 -23.93 -5.91
C GLU A 179 12.97 -24.77 -5.29
N GLY A 180 13.42 -24.37 -4.09
CA GLY A 180 14.47 -25.08 -3.35
C GLY A 180 15.91 -24.82 -3.82
N ASP A 181 16.14 -23.95 -4.81
CA ASP A 181 17.50 -23.61 -5.25
C ASP A 181 18.18 -22.63 -4.28
N ILE A 182 18.76 -23.19 -3.22
CA ILE A 182 19.47 -22.44 -2.18
C ILE A 182 20.74 -21.75 -2.68
N PHE A 183 21.35 -22.24 -3.77
CA PHE A 183 22.57 -21.64 -4.32
C PHE A 183 22.22 -20.40 -5.12
N LYS A 184 21.18 -20.47 -5.96
CA LYS A 184 20.66 -19.31 -6.68
C LYS A 184 20.16 -18.23 -5.72
N PHE A 185 19.51 -18.64 -4.64
CA PHE A 185 19.11 -17.71 -3.57
C PHE A 185 20.31 -16.93 -3.00
N ALA A 186 21.42 -17.62 -2.74
CA ALA A 186 22.64 -17.04 -2.19
C ALA A 186 23.34 -16.05 -3.14
N GLU A 187 23.06 -16.06 -4.45
CA GLU A 187 23.59 -15.09 -5.41
C GLU A 187 23.05 -13.66 -5.21
N GLY A 188 21.88 -13.53 -4.57
CA GLY A 188 21.22 -12.24 -4.38
C GLY A 188 20.30 -11.86 -5.53
N LEU A 189 19.00 -12.09 -5.32
CA LEU A 189 17.97 -11.90 -6.33
C LEU A 189 17.07 -10.69 -6.06
N TRP A 190 17.22 -10.08 -4.88
CA TRP A 190 16.34 -9.02 -4.40
C TRP A 190 17.00 -7.65 -4.52
N THR A 191 16.20 -6.65 -4.87
CA THR A 191 16.62 -5.25 -4.90
C THR A 191 15.42 -4.32 -4.65
N VAL A 192 15.66 -3.01 -4.63
CA VAL A 192 14.59 -2.00 -4.63
C VAL A 192 14.41 -1.50 -6.06
N ALA A 193 13.16 -1.40 -6.50
CA ALA A 193 12.78 -0.67 -7.70
C ALA A 193 12.08 0.64 -7.33
N VAL A 194 12.45 1.73 -8.00
CA VAL A 194 11.76 3.02 -7.91
C VAL A 194 11.12 3.30 -9.25
N ASP A 195 9.80 3.47 -9.27
CA ASP A 195 8.97 3.65 -10.48
C ASP A 195 9.28 2.57 -11.55
N GLY A 196 9.35 1.31 -11.10
CA GLY A 196 9.64 0.15 -11.95
C GLY A 196 11.10 0.01 -12.36
N LYS A 197 12.01 0.89 -11.93
CA LYS A 197 13.44 0.82 -12.26
C LYS A 197 14.23 0.24 -11.08
N PRO A 198 14.74 -1.00 -11.18
CA PRO A 198 15.52 -1.62 -10.11
C PRO A 198 16.88 -0.92 -9.93
N TRP A 199 17.39 -0.89 -8.69
CA TRP A 199 18.81 -0.59 -8.46
C TRP A 199 19.69 -1.61 -9.18
N SER A 200 20.93 -1.21 -9.47
CA SER A 200 21.90 -2.11 -10.12
C SER A 200 22.40 -3.17 -9.14
N LYS A 201 22.55 -2.79 -7.86
CA LYS A 201 22.99 -3.72 -6.81
C LYS A 201 21.86 -4.65 -6.38
N ARG A 202 22.20 -5.92 -6.20
CA ARG A 202 21.31 -6.97 -5.67
C ARG A 202 21.79 -7.45 -4.31
N PHE A 203 20.86 -8.01 -3.54
CA PHE A 203 21.05 -8.53 -2.19
C PHE A 203 20.37 -9.89 -2.07
N MET A 204 20.82 -10.72 -1.12
CA MET A 204 20.14 -11.99 -0.82
C MET A 204 18.69 -11.73 -0.45
N ASN A 205 18.44 -10.71 0.36
CA ASN A 205 17.10 -10.16 0.56
C ASN A 205 17.10 -8.65 0.77
N VAL A 206 15.96 -8.07 0.43
CA VAL A 206 15.58 -6.71 0.75
C VAL A 206 14.22 -6.76 1.44
N TRP A 207 14.11 -6.03 2.53
CA TRP A 207 12.89 -5.75 3.27
C TRP A 207 12.88 -4.27 3.64
N GLY A 208 11.93 -3.87 4.49
CA GLY A 208 11.77 -2.55 5.10
C GLY A 208 12.35 -1.41 4.27
N ILE A 209 11.52 -0.70 3.53
CA ILE A 209 11.94 0.49 2.77
C ILE A 209 11.33 1.77 3.32
N ASP A 210 12.07 2.88 3.20
CA ASP A 210 11.57 4.21 3.55
C ASP A 210 12.14 5.29 2.63
N PHE A 211 11.32 6.29 2.31
CA PHE A 211 11.75 7.45 1.54
C PHE A 211 12.19 8.59 2.45
N SER A 212 13.27 9.26 2.05
CA SER A 212 13.59 10.59 2.61
C SER A 212 12.47 11.59 2.38
N PHE A 213 12.38 12.59 3.25
CA PHE A 213 11.34 13.62 3.20
C PHE A 213 11.23 14.35 1.85
N ASP A 214 12.36 14.57 1.17
CA ASP A 214 12.43 15.22 -0.14
C ASP A 214 12.25 14.26 -1.33
N ALA A 215 11.92 12.98 -1.06
CA ALA A 215 11.74 11.91 -2.04
C ALA A 215 12.97 11.62 -2.93
N ASN A 216 14.18 12.05 -2.53
CA ASN A 216 15.39 11.85 -3.35
C ASN A 216 16.19 10.60 -2.98
N LEU A 217 16.06 10.14 -1.74
CA LEU A 217 16.71 8.95 -1.21
C LEU A 217 15.67 7.91 -0.80
N ILE A 218 16.02 6.64 -1.02
CA ILE A 218 15.29 5.47 -0.56
C ILE A 218 16.26 4.59 0.23
N ALA A 219 15.90 4.29 1.47
CA ALA A 219 16.63 3.42 2.37
C ALA A 219 15.97 2.04 2.38
N ALA A 220 16.77 0.99 2.57
CA ALA A 220 16.28 -0.38 2.61
C ALA A 220 17.06 -1.21 3.63
N GLU A 221 16.34 -2.07 4.36
CA GLU A 221 16.93 -3.18 5.08
C GLU A 221 17.42 -4.23 4.06
N VAL A 222 18.69 -4.59 4.12
CA VAL A 222 19.29 -5.56 3.19
C VAL A 222 20.12 -6.59 3.93
N ARG A 223 20.20 -7.81 3.37
CA ARG A 223 21.17 -8.82 3.79
C ARG A 223 21.98 -9.36 2.62
N PHE A 224 23.28 -9.55 2.83
CA PHE A 224 24.19 -10.10 1.84
C PHE A 224 24.19 -11.64 1.85
N ASP A 225 24.03 -12.21 3.03
CA ASP A 225 24.02 -13.64 3.30
C ASP A 225 23.18 -13.89 4.58
N PRO A 226 23.04 -15.14 5.06
CA PRO A 226 22.21 -15.45 6.22
C PRO A 226 22.61 -14.73 7.51
N GLU A 227 23.82 -14.20 7.62
CA GLU A 227 24.37 -13.67 8.87
C GLU A 227 24.66 -12.16 8.85
N ARG A 228 24.84 -11.57 7.66
CA ARG A 228 25.25 -10.16 7.52
C ARG A 228 24.13 -9.29 6.97
N TYR A 229 23.57 -8.46 7.85
CA TYR A 229 22.55 -7.45 7.57
C TYR A 229 23.14 -6.04 7.60
N THR A 230 22.58 -5.13 6.82
CA THR A 230 22.92 -3.70 6.87
C THR A 230 21.79 -2.85 6.27
N ILE A 231 21.97 -1.53 6.23
CA ILE A 231 21.06 -0.62 5.52
C ILE A 231 21.72 -0.16 4.23
N ALA A 232 20.96 -0.17 3.13
CA ALA A 232 21.32 0.45 1.86
C ALA A 232 20.57 1.76 1.67
N ILE A 233 21.22 2.82 1.18
CA ILE A 233 20.62 4.09 0.80
C ILE A 233 20.96 4.33 -0.67
N ASN A 234 19.95 4.32 -1.55
CA ASN A 234 20.15 4.32 -3.00
C ASN A 234 21.25 3.35 -3.41
N GLU A 235 21.09 2.07 -3.05
CA GLU A 235 22.02 0.95 -3.32
C GLU A 235 23.39 0.97 -2.58
N LYS A 236 23.79 2.11 -2.00
CA LYS A 236 25.03 2.22 -1.20
C LYS A 236 24.79 1.76 0.23
N THR A 237 25.56 0.79 0.69
CA THR A 237 25.40 0.23 2.04
C THR A 237 26.16 1.01 3.09
N TRP A 238 25.66 0.99 4.33
CA TRP A 238 26.50 1.34 5.48
C TRP A 238 27.76 0.47 5.50
N PRO A 239 28.88 0.98 6.01
CA PRO A 239 30.12 0.22 6.06
C PRO A 239 30.06 -0.92 7.08
N GLU A 240 29.27 -0.77 8.15
CA GLU A 240 29.06 -1.82 9.15
C GLU A 240 27.99 -2.83 8.74
N THR A 241 28.20 -4.07 9.18
CA THR A 241 27.22 -5.15 9.11
C THR A 241 26.85 -5.61 10.51
N TYR A 242 25.62 -6.13 10.66
CA TYR A 242 25.03 -6.52 11.93
C TYR A 242 24.44 -7.94 11.82
N SER A 243 24.25 -8.59 12.97
CA SER A 243 23.58 -9.90 13.02
C SER A 243 22.09 -9.80 12.67
N TRP A 244 21.47 -8.66 12.93
CA TRP A 244 20.13 -8.29 12.50
C TRP A 244 20.03 -6.77 12.38
N VAL A 245 19.26 -6.31 11.40
CA VAL A 245 18.77 -4.92 11.35
C VAL A 245 17.27 -4.97 11.14
N TRP A 246 16.57 -3.89 11.46
CA TRP A 246 15.14 -3.75 11.18
C TRP A 246 14.90 -2.56 10.26
N ALA A 247 13.65 -2.45 9.77
CA ALA A 247 13.20 -1.42 8.84
C ALA A 247 13.82 -0.03 9.17
N PRO A 248 14.51 0.58 8.20
CA PRO A 248 15.08 1.90 8.35
C PRO A 248 13.97 2.96 8.37
N VAL A 249 14.26 4.08 9.01
CA VAL A 249 13.46 5.30 8.91
C VAL A 249 14.38 6.50 8.67
N PHE A 250 13.97 7.39 7.78
CA PHE A 250 14.60 8.69 7.65
C PHE A 250 14.20 9.58 8.82
N LYS A 251 15.19 10.27 9.39
CA LYS A 251 14.90 11.36 10.32
C LYS A 251 14.15 12.46 9.54
N PRO A 252 13.03 13.00 10.06
CA PRO A 252 12.28 14.07 9.40
C PRO A 252 13.18 15.25 9.01
N ASN A 253 12.97 15.81 7.82
CA ASN A 253 13.74 16.93 7.27
C ASN A 253 15.27 16.70 7.23
N SER A 254 15.71 15.45 7.04
CA SER A 254 17.11 15.08 7.02
C SER A 254 17.37 13.94 6.03
N THR A 255 18.61 13.83 5.57
CA THR A 255 19.11 12.67 4.80
C THR A 255 19.66 11.56 5.71
N LYS A 256 19.51 11.69 7.03
CA LYS A 256 20.04 10.73 8.00
C LYS A 256 19.03 9.60 8.18
N VAL A 257 19.53 8.37 8.17
CA VAL A 257 18.74 7.17 8.38
C VAL A 257 19.04 6.60 9.75
N VAL A 258 18.01 6.11 10.44
CA VAL A 258 18.10 5.38 11.71
C VAL A 258 17.49 4.01 11.49
N ALA A 259 18.14 2.98 12.05
CA ALA A 259 17.59 1.63 12.08
C ALA A 259 17.97 0.98 13.42
N PRO A 260 17.07 0.22 14.06
CA PRO A 260 17.44 -0.68 15.14
C PRO A 260 18.43 -1.73 14.61
N VAL A 261 19.46 -2.08 15.40
CA VAL A 261 20.46 -3.07 15.03
C VAL A 261 20.82 -3.98 16.19
N LYS A 262 21.14 -5.24 15.88
CA LYS A 262 21.66 -6.22 16.83
C LYS A 262 23.12 -6.54 16.49
N LYS A 263 24.05 -6.20 17.40
CA LYS A 263 25.49 -6.33 17.16
C LYS A 263 26.04 -7.75 17.39
N GLU A 264 25.57 -8.47 18.42
CA GLU A 264 26.10 -9.80 18.79
C GLU A 264 24.99 -10.87 18.77
N LYS A 265 25.37 -12.12 18.44
CA LYS A 265 24.50 -13.30 18.61
C LYS A 265 24.58 -13.75 20.08
N TRP A 266 23.46 -14.19 20.64
CA TRP A 266 23.39 -14.77 22.00
C TRP A 266 24.20 -16.06 22.08
#